data_AF-A0A535YA36-F1
#
_entry.id   AF-A0A535YA36-F1
#
_cell.length_a   1.000
_cell.length_b   1.000
_cell.length_c   1.000
_cell.angle_alpha   90.00
_cell.angle_beta   90.00
_cell.angle_gamma   90.00
#
_symmetry.space_group_name_H-M   'P 1'
#
loop_
_entity.id
_entity.type
_entity.pdbx_description
1 polymer ?
#
loop_
_entity_poly.entity_id
_entity_poly.type
_entity_poly.pdbx_seq_one_letter_code
_entity_poly.pdbx_strand_id
1 'polypeptide(L)'
;MALRLELARTLATLHHARPHPSRPTRSDVRYQALAFSRTTGSRHDSIPDAIAAAQALGAQAGFAVDATEDPSVFTDSGLSGYSVVIFLLTTGYVLMSGQRADNDDVGRSLPYAE
;
A
#
# COMPACT_ATOMS: atom_id res chain seq x y z
N MET A 1 6.38 -47.37 46.93
CA MET A 1 5.17 -46.67 47.37
C MET A 1 5.65 -45.44 48.14
N ALA A 2 5.54 -44.19 47.74
CA ALA A 2 4.67 -43.53 46.77
C ALA A 2 5.41 -42.39 46.05
N LEU A 3 4.79 -41.94 44.96
CA LEU A 3 5.29 -41.08 43.88
C LEU A 3 4.80 -39.63 44.07
N ARG A 4 5.54 -38.67 43.49
CA ARG A 4 5.16 -37.29 43.04
C ARG A 4 5.17 -36.12 44.04
N LEU A 5 5.92 -35.06 43.70
CA LEU A 5 5.35 -33.81 43.17
C LEU A 5 6.41 -33.00 42.40
N GLU A 6 6.09 -32.66 41.15
CA GLU A 6 6.81 -31.76 40.24
C GLU A 6 6.55 -30.30 40.64
N LEU A 7 7.54 -29.43 40.50
CA LEU A 7 7.27 -27.99 40.33
C LEU A 7 8.31 -27.38 39.39
N ALA A 8 7.98 -27.48 38.10
CA ALA A 8 8.45 -26.66 37.00
C ALA A 8 8.79 -25.23 37.45
N ARG A 9 10.08 -24.87 37.38
CA ARG A 9 10.52 -23.48 37.51
C ARG A 9 10.50 -22.86 36.12
N THR A 10 9.44 -22.09 35.89
CA THR A 10 9.20 -21.25 34.71
C THR A 10 10.41 -20.36 34.41
N LEU A 11 11.01 -20.52 33.23
CA LEU A 11 11.89 -19.52 32.62
C LEU A 11 11.03 -18.32 32.21
N ALA A 12 11.10 -17.23 32.97
CA ALA A 12 10.58 -15.95 32.52
C ALA A 12 11.51 -15.40 31.42
N THR A 13 11.17 -15.66 30.16
CA THR A 13 11.74 -14.94 29.03
C THR A 13 11.36 -13.46 29.17
N LEU A 14 12.34 -12.57 29.38
CA LEU A 14 12.13 -11.14 29.23
C LEU A 14 11.69 -10.87 27.79
N HIS A 15 10.39 -10.64 27.60
CA HIS A 15 9.87 -10.06 26.37
C HIS A 15 10.27 -8.58 26.37
N HIS A 16 11.37 -8.26 25.69
CA HIS A 16 11.73 -6.87 25.42
C HIS A 16 10.57 -6.28 24.62
N ALA A 17 9.76 -5.43 25.24
CA ALA A 17 8.74 -4.66 24.55
C ALA A 17 9.45 -3.85 23.47
N ARG A 18 9.24 -4.22 22.20
CA ARG A 18 9.73 -3.41 21.09
C ARG A 18 9.07 -2.03 21.25
N PRO A 19 9.84 -0.94 21.30
CA PRO A 19 9.22 0.37 21.19
C PRO A 19 8.44 0.39 19.88
N HIS A 20 7.11 0.49 19.96
CA HIS A 20 6.31 0.78 18.78
C HIS A 20 6.74 2.17 18.29
N PRO A 21 7.13 2.33 17.01
CA PRO A 21 7.41 3.65 16.49
C PRO A 21 6.13 4.48 16.68
N SER A 22 6.27 5.59 17.40
CA SER A 22 5.20 6.58 17.58
C SER A 22 4.64 6.94 16.21
N ARG A 23 3.31 6.92 16.06
CA ARG A 23 2.67 7.32 14.80
C ARG A 23 3.15 8.74 14.46
N PRO A 24 3.70 8.99 13.26
CA PRO A 24 4.15 10.32 12.89
C PRO A 24 3.02 11.33 13.08
N THR A 25 3.35 12.46 13.69
CA THR A 25 2.42 13.58 13.78
C THR A 25 2.28 14.22 12.40
N ARG A 26 1.19 14.92 12.11
CA ARG A 26 0.95 15.50 10.77
C ARG A 26 2.06 16.46 10.31
N SER A 27 2.84 17.02 11.25
CA SER A 27 4.04 17.84 11.00
C SER A 27 5.29 17.05 10.61
N ASP A 28 5.34 15.74 10.84
CA ASP A 28 6.46 14.86 10.48
C ASP A 28 6.33 14.28 9.07
N VAL A 29 5.14 14.37 8.46
CA VAL A 29 4.89 13.90 7.11
C VAL A 29 5.52 14.87 6.12
N ARG A 30 6.62 14.44 5.49
CA ARG A 30 7.39 15.28 4.56
C ARG A 30 6.90 15.16 3.12
N TYR A 31 6.26 14.05 2.80
CA TYR A 31 5.83 13.73 1.44
C TYR A 31 4.46 13.05 1.44
N GLN A 32 3.75 13.19 0.32
CA GLN A 32 2.47 12.57 0.07
C GLN A 32 2.55 11.70 -1.18
N ALA A 33 2.03 10.49 -1.09
CA ALA A 33 1.94 9.54 -2.20
C ALA A 33 0.47 9.25 -2.52
N LEU A 34 0.17 9.06 -3.80
CA LEU A 34 -1.14 8.63 -4.27
C LEU A 34 -1.06 7.18 -4.75
N ALA A 35 -1.70 6.25 -4.05
CA ALA A 35 -1.90 4.89 -4.51
C ALA A 35 -3.14 4.83 -5.43
N PHE A 36 -2.93 4.41 -6.67
CA PHE A 36 -3.98 4.25 -7.67
C PHE A 36 -4.20 2.77 -7.97
N SER A 37 -5.40 2.26 -7.69
CA SER A 37 -5.71 0.82 -7.76
C SER A 37 -6.87 0.44 -8.68
N ARG A 38 -7.23 1.32 -9.62
CA ARG A 38 -8.32 1.04 -10.56
C ARG A 38 -8.01 -0.21 -11.37
N THR A 39 -9.06 -0.99 -11.64
CA THR A 39 -9.04 -2.10 -12.60
C THR A 39 -10.20 -1.91 -13.57
N THR A 40 -10.02 -2.26 -14.84
CA THR A 40 -11.08 -2.30 -15.86
C THR A 40 -11.27 -3.72 -16.41
N GLY A 41 -10.76 -4.71 -15.68
CA GLY A 41 -10.82 -6.15 -15.98
C GLY A 41 -10.79 -6.91 -14.65
N SER A 42 -10.19 -8.10 -14.61
CA SER A 42 -10.11 -8.93 -13.39
C SER A 42 -9.64 -8.13 -12.18
N ARG A 43 -10.45 -8.17 -11.12
CA ARG A 43 -10.14 -7.49 -9.85
C ARG A 43 -9.21 -8.36 -9.02
N HIS A 44 -8.20 -7.75 -8.42
CA HIS A 44 -7.34 -8.44 -7.46
C HIS A 44 -7.92 -8.34 -6.04
N ASP A 45 -8.15 -9.47 -5.37
CA ASP A 45 -8.70 -9.44 -4.00
C ASP A 45 -7.74 -8.80 -2.98
N SER A 46 -6.43 -8.78 -3.28
CA SER A 46 -5.38 -8.26 -2.39
C SER A 46 -5.21 -6.73 -2.40
N ILE A 47 -6.04 -5.97 -3.14
CA ILE A 47 -5.91 -4.49 -3.15
C ILE A 47 -6.06 -3.87 -1.76
N PRO A 48 -7.04 -4.25 -0.91
CA PRO A 48 -7.13 -3.70 0.44
C PRO A 48 -5.86 -3.94 1.26
N ASP A 49 -5.30 -5.15 1.18
CA ASP A 49 -4.07 -5.52 1.89
C ASP A 49 -2.85 -4.75 1.36
N ALA A 50 -2.77 -4.58 0.04
CA ALA A 50 -1.69 -3.82 -0.59
C ALA A 50 -1.74 -2.33 -0.21
N ILE A 51 -2.93 -1.73 -0.12
CA ILE A 51 -3.11 -0.35 0.35
C ILE A 51 -2.67 -0.24 1.81
N ALA A 52 -3.13 -1.15 2.67
CA ALA A 52 -2.75 -1.16 4.08
C ALA A 52 -1.22 -1.31 4.26
N ALA A 53 -0.58 -2.18 3.46
CA ALA A 53 0.86 -2.34 3.46
C ALA A 53 1.60 -1.06 3.03
N ALA A 54 1.13 -0.39 1.97
CA ALA A 54 1.71 0.86 1.50
C ALA A 54 1.60 1.98 2.55
N GLN A 55 0.44 2.10 3.20
CA GLN A 55 0.22 3.05 4.29
C GLN A 55 1.10 2.76 5.50
N ALA A 56 1.22 1.48 5.89
CA ALA A 56 2.10 1.07 6.99
C ALA A 56 3.57 1.35 6.69
N LEU A 57 4.02 1.14 5.46
CA LEU A 57 5.36 1.50 5.01
C LEU A 57 5.58 3.01 5.03
N GLY A 58 4.62 3.79 4.51
CA GLY A 58 4.67 5.26 4.54
C GLY A 58 4.80 5.81 5.96
N ALA A 59 3.98 5.32 6.89
CA ALA A 59 4.06 5.73 8.29
C ALA A 59 5.42 5.44 8.94
N GLN A 60 6.08 4.33 8.56
CA GLN A 60 7.43 4.00 9.02
C GLN A 60 8.51 4.88 8.36
N ALA A 61 8.30 5.30 7.12
CA ALA A 61 9.26 6.05 6.31
C ALA A 61 9.03 7.57 6.29
N GLY A 62 8.01 8.08 6.99
CA GLY A 62 7.74 9.52 7.12
C GLY A 62 6.98 10.16 5.95
N PHE A 63 6.17 9.38 5.23
CA PHE A 63 5.26 9.88 4.20
C PHE A 63 3.84 9.32 4.38
N ALA A 64 2.83 10.01 3.87
CA ALA A 64 1.46 9.51 3.89
C ALA A 64 1.04 9.01 2.49
N VAL A 65 0.05 8.11 2.49
CA VAL A 65 -0.44 7.46 1.28
C VAL A 65 -1.96 7.62 1.25
N ASP A 66 -2.44 8.39 0.29
CA ASP A 66 -3.85 8.42 -0.09
C ASP A 66 -4.11 7.32 -1.13
N ALA A 67 -5.31 6.75 -1.15
CA ALA A 67 -5.67 5.72 -2.10
C ALA A 67 -6.91 6.13 -2.90
N THR A 68 -6.92 5.86 -4.20
CA THR A 68 -8.04 6.13 -5.09
C THR A 68 -8.11 5.13 -6.24
N GLU A 69 -9.31 4.95 -6.79
CA GLU A 69 -9.56 4.26 -8.06
C GLU A 69 -10.11 5.23 -9.11
N ASP A 70 -10.23 6.52 -8.80
CA ASP A 70 -10.74 7.54 -9.70
C ASP A 70 -9.62 8.10 -10.59
N PRO A 71 -9.64 7.91 -11.92
CA PRO A 71 -8.63 8.46 -12.82
C PRO A 71 -8.80 9.97 -13.06
N SER A 72 -9.91 10.60 -12.62
CA SER A 72 -10.09 12.05 -12.77
C SER A 72 -9.03 12.88 -12.02
N VAL A 73 -8.36 12.26 -11.03
CA VAL A 73 -7.28 12.86 -10.24
C VAL A 73 -6.01 13.15 -11.06
N PHE A 74 -5.83 12.50 -12.22
CA PHE A 74 -4.65 12.70 -13.08
C PHE A 74 -4.79 13.98 -13.91
N THR A 75 -4.70 15.11 -13.22
CA THR A 75 -4.60 16.47 -13.75
C THR A 75 -3.50 17.20 -12.96
N ASP A 76 -2.93 18.27 -13.52
CA ASP A 76 -1.88 19.04 -12.83
C ASP A 76 -2.33 19.50 -11.43
N SER A 77 -3.58 19.97 -11.30
CA SER A 77 -4.14 20.39 -10.02
C SER A 77 -4.46 19.21 -9.09
N GLY A 78 -4.87 18.06 -9.63
CA GLY A 78 -5.18 16.88 -8.83
C GLY A 78 -3.93 16.22 -8.25
N LEU A 79 -2.78 16.36 -8.94
CA LEU A 79 -1.51 15.77 -8.54
C LEU A 79 -0.57 16.74 -7.81
N SER A 80 -0.86 18.04 -7.77
CA SER A 80 0.04 19.06 -7.21
C SER A 80 0.44 18.84 -5.75
N GLY A 81 -0.38 18.11 -4.98
CA GLY A 81 -0.10 17.77 -3.59
C GLY A 81 0.72 16.49 -3.39
N TYR A 82 0.93 15.69 -4.45
CA TYR A 82 1.57 14.38 -4.37
C TYR A 82 2.97 14.42 -4.96
N SER A 83 3.94 13.84 -4.23
CA SER A 83 5.31 13.67 -4.68
C SER A 83 5.49 12.45 -5.58
N VAL A 84 4.60 11.46 -5.46
CA VAL A 84 4.67 10.21 -6.22
C VAL A 84 3.27 9.60 -6.40
N VAL A 85 3.09 8.88 -7.51
CA VAL A 85 1.92 8.03 -7.77
C VAL A 85 2.37 6.57 -7.81
N ILE A 86 1.67 5.70 -7.08
CA ILE A 86 1.91 4.25 -7.01
C ILE A 86 0.77 3.56 -7.76
N PHE A 87 1.05 2.95 -8.92
CA PHE A 87 0.09 2.10 -9.62
C PHE A 87 0.03 0.74 -8.92
N LEU A 88 -0.98 0.55 -8.07
CA LEU A 88 -1.08 -0.56 -7.14
C LEU A 88 -2.09 -1.60 -7.64
N LEU A 89 -1.58 -2.73 -8.16
CA LEU A 89 -2.42 -3.85 -8.64
C LEU A 89 -3.50 -3.40 -9.64
N THR A 90 -3.10 -2.58 -10.61
CA THR A 90 -4.01 -2.12 -11.67
C THR A 90 -4.12 -3.14 -12.80
N THR A 91 -5.25 -3.13 -13.52
CA THR A 91 -5.50 -4.04 -14.65
C THR A 91 -6.26 -3.33 -15.75
N GLY A 92 -5.79 -3.46 -16.98
CA GLY A 92 -6.45 -2.89 -18.17
C GLY A 92 -6.15 -1.41 -18.41
N TYR A 93 -7.08 -0.72 -19.06
CA TYR A 93 -6.96 0.69 -19.44
C TYR A 93 -7.51 1.61 -18.34
N VAL A 94 -6.65 1.85 -17.35
CA VAL A 94 -7.05 2.50 -16.10
C VAL A 94 -6.94 4.02 -16.11
N LEU A 95 -6.28 4.59 -17.13
CA LEU A 95 -6.15 6.04 -17.37
C LEU A 95 -6.94 6.44 -18.62
N MET A 96 -7.37 7.70 -18.68
CA MET A 96 -8.00 8.27 -19.89
C MET A 96 -6.95 8.57 -20.96
N SER A 97 -7.36 8.65 -22.23
CA SER A 97 -6.48 8.75 -23.40
C SER A 97 -5.45 9.89 -23.33
N GLY A 98 -5.84 11.06 -22.79
CA GLY A 98 -4.94 12.21 -22.65
C GLY A 98 -4.05 12.20 -21.41
N GLN A 99 -4.25 11.24 -20.50
CA GLN A 99 -3.46 11.08 -19.26
C GLN A 99 -2.32 10.07 -19.44
N ARG A 100 -2.29 9.37 -20.57
CA ARG A 100 -1.29 8.39 -20.91
C ARG A 100 -0.21 9.08 -21.75
N ALA A 101 0.96 9.33 -21.18
CA ALA A 101 2.14 9.58 -22.01
C ALA A 101 2.47 8.26 -22.72
N ASP A 102 2.65 8.31 -24.03
CA ASP A 102 2.86 7.18 -24.94
C ASP A 102 3.82 6.11 -24.38
N ASN A 103 3.26 5.06 -23.77
CA ASN A 103 3.95 3.79 -23.49
C ASN A 103 3.54 2.77 -24.57
N ASP A 104 3.56 3.21 -25.82
CA ASP A 104 2.81 2.61 -26.94
C ASP A 104 3.33 1.23 -27.42
N ASP A 105 4.31 0.64 -26.73
CA ASP A 105 4.85 -0.69 -27.04
C ASP A 105 4.28 -1.83 -26.18
N VAL A 106 3.71 -1.55 -24.99
CA VAL A 106 3.31 -2.64 -24.05
C VAL A 106 1.84 -3.05 -24.21
N GLY A 107 0.99 -2.21 -24.81
CA GLY A 107 -0.47 -2.34 -24.71
C GLY A 107 -1.23 -2.83 -25.95
N ARG A 108 -0.55 -3.12 -27.06
CA ARG A 108 -1.20 -3.37 -28.37
C ARG A 108 -1.36 -4.85 -28.77
N SER A 109 -0.92 -5.80 -27.96
CA SER A 109 -0.70 -7.17 -28.47
C SER A 109 -1.10 -8.33 -27.57
N LEU A 110 -2.10 -8.23 -26.68
CA LEU A 110 -2.70 -9.45 -26.11
C LEU A 110 -4.23 -9.38 -25.98
N PRO A 111 -4.97 -10.33 -26.57
CA PRO A 111 -6.41 -10.47 -26.39
C PRO A 111 -6.68 -11.17 -25.06
N TYR A 112 -6.77 -10.39 -23.98
CA TYR A 112 -7.37 -10.87 -22.74
C TYR A 112 -8.45 -9.90 -22.30
N ALA A 113 -9.57 -9.98 -23.02
CA ALA A 113 -10.86 -9.53 -22.55
C ALA A 113 -11.76 -10.76 -22.50
N GLU A 114 -11.82 -11.41 -21.33
CA GLU A 114 -13.01 -12.02 -20.71
C GLU A 114 -12.83 -11.98 -19.20
#